data_AF-A0A8H4JX54-F1
#
_entry.id   AF-A0A8H4JX54-F1
#
_cell.length_a   1.000
_cell.length_b   1.000
_cell.length_c   1.000
_cell.angle_alpha   90.00
_cell.angle_beta   90.00
_cell.angle_gamma   90.00
#
_symmetry.space_group_name_H-M   'P 1'
#
loop_
_entity.id
_entity.type
_entity.pdbx_description
1 polymer ?
#
loop_
_entity_poly.entity_id
_entity_poly.type
_entity_poly.pdbx_seq_one_letter_code
_entity_poly.pdbx_strand_id
1 'polypeptide(L)'
;MDFSTEDNAQGREPLPPDLFNNGANMQQDQGNMYGSVAGSERPTDILTPPTQSTEGVATPIQSSQKCSCIELVNQHFSEIESSLETFQTLKVLKKSLASARTILECTVCFQSIKSPRTSRNVYLLGSLLSSIGSSYGDFFYVQKQRTTESSASGTPIRLVVGQQPDVRDMVELTLEGSSYIAFLQASLKGELDCLVKLGDGLAARQSQLHTEGHENCETGTSCSNTESLPTTKHPTEVCPKEVDMTTACACFRTVDQVRAAIAEAQRIISA
;
A
#
# COMPACT_ATOMS: atom_id res chain seq x y z
N MET A 1 61.59 -27.87 24.63
CA MET A 1 61.04 -26.71 25.35
C MET A 1 59.55 -26.74 25.09
N ASP A 2 58.78 -27.05 26.11
CA ASP A 2 57.33 -27.06 26.03
C ASP A 2 56.78 -25.63 26.06
N PHE A 3 55.59 -25.44 25.48
CA PHE A 3 54.53 -24.69 26.15
C PHE A 3 53.17 -25.08 25.55
N SER A 4 52.25 -25.50 26.40
CA SER A 4 50.87 -25.81 26.05
C SER A 4 49.93 -25.09 27.02
N THR A 5 49.17 -24.14 26.49
CA THR A 5 47.94 -23.50 27.01
C THR A 5 47.39 -22.71 25.82
N GLU A 6 46.18 -22.92 25.32
CA GLU A 6 44.85 -22.89 25.95
C GLU A 6 44.38 -21.49 26.39
N ASP A 7 43.27 -21.11 25.75
CA ASP A 7 42.13 -20.34 26.25
C ASP A 7 42.33 -18.96 26.94
N ASN A 8 41.73 -17.93 26.34
CA ASN A 8 40.64 -17.26 27.05
C ASN A 8 39.61 -16.57 26.13
N ALA A 9 38.46 -16.26 26.72
CA ALA A 9 37.27 -15.77 26.03
C ALA A 9 36.96 -14.28 26.36
N GLN A 10 35.75 -13.85 25.99
CA GLN A 10 35.06 -12.63 26.45
C GLN A 10 35.57 -11.28 25.93
N GLY A 11 34.87 -10.79 24.89
CA GLY A 11 34.95 -9.41 24.35
C GLY A 11 33.61 -8.98 23.75
N ARG A 12 32.50 -9.23 24.45
CA ARG A 12 31.13 -9.05 23.93
C ARG A 12 30.66 -7.60 24.13
N GLU A 13 31.10 -6.69 23.28
CA GLU A 13 30.58 -5.32 23.25
C GLU A 13 29.07 -5.32 22.92
N PRO A 14 28.24 -4.54 23.64
CA PRO A 14 26.82 -4.43 23.34
C PRO A 14 26.58 -3.48 22.16
N LEU A 15 25.79 -3.92 21.18
CA LEU A 15 25.26 -3.04 20.14
C LEU A 15 24.38 -1.95 20.77
N PRO A 16 24.43 -0.70 20.30
CA PRO A 16 23.54 0.36 20.76
C PRO A 16 22.08 0.07 20.37
N PRO A 17 21.09 0.43 21.21
CA PRO A 17 19.69 0.10 20.96
C PRO A 17 19.07 0.91 19.82
N ASP A 18 18.16 0.30 19.07
CA ASP A 18 17.44 0.91 17.95
C ASP A 18 16.59 2.12 18.37
N LEU A 19 16.85 3.28 17.77
CA LEU A 19 16.15 4.55 18.02
C LEU A 19 14.72 4.63 17.41
N PHE A 20 14.13 3.51 17.03
CA PHE A 20 12.85 3.44 16.30
C PHE A 20 11.80 2.55 16.98
N ASN A 21 11.65 2.67 18.31
CA ASN A 21 10.57 2.00 19.04
C ASN A 21 9.89 2.91 20.09
N ASN A 22 9.20 3.95 19.61
CA ASN A 22 8.24 4.71 20.43
C ASN A 22 6.82 4.21 20.21
N GLY A 23 6.44 3.16 20.95
CA GLY A 23 5.04 2.77 21.09
C GLY A 23 4.29 3.76 21.99
N ALA A 24 3.40 4.57 21.41
CA ALA A 24 2.48 5.41 22.17
C ALA A 24 1.28 4.57 22.64
N ASN A 25 1.40 3.98 23.83
CA ASN A 25 0.28 3.31 24.50
C ASN A 25 -0.81 4.32 24.90
N MET A 26 -2.05 3.85 25.06
CA MET A 26 -3.16 4.71 25.50
C MET A 26 -2.93 5.20 26.93
N GLN A 27 -3.29 6.46 27.18
CA GLN A 27 -3.51 6.96 28.54
C GLN A 27 -4.94 7.50 28.62
N GLN A 28 -5.76 6.85 29.46
CA GLN A 28 -7.08 7.33 29.81
C GLN A 28 -6.95 8.51 30.77
N ASP A 29 -7.92 9.43 30.74
CA ASP A 29 -8.21 10.30 31.87
C ASP A 29 -9.72 10.31 32.15
N GLN A 30 -10.12 10.40 33.42
CA GLN A 30 -11.51 10.33 33.89
C GLN A 30 -11.83 11.54 34.77
N GLY A 31 -12.30 12.63 34.16
CA GLY A 31 -12.76 13.83 34.85
C GLY A 31 -14.28 13.89 35.01
N ASN A 32 -14.83 13.31 36.09
CA ASN A 32 -16.27 13.34 36.39
C ASN A 32 -16.58 14.15 37.67
N MET A 33 -17.41 15.20 37.58
CA MET A 33 -17.85 16.01 38.74
C MET A 33 -19.23 16.67 38.49
N TYR A 34 -19.91 17.10 39.56
CA TYR A 34 -21.39 17.17 39.65
C TYR A 34 -22.03 18.58 39.73
N GLY A 35 -23.31 18.66 39.35
CA GLY A 35 -24.28 19.76 39.63
C GLY A 35 -25.27 19.96 38.44
N SER A 36 -26.61 19.83 38.50
CA SER A 36 -27.66 20.07 39.53
C SER A 36 -27.86 21.57 39.83
N VAL A 37 -29.05 22.21 39.83
CA VAL A 37 -30.51 21.88 39.71
C VAL A 37 -31.17 23.07 38.91
N ALA A 38 -32.34 23.10 38.24
CA ALA A 38 -33.65 22.41 38.20
C ALA A 38 -34.24 22.40 36.75
N GLY A 39 -35.52 22.11 36.41
CA GLY A 39 -36.67 21.56 37.16
C GLY A 39 -38.04 21.80 36.46
N SER A 40 -39.06 20.97 36.77
CA SER A 40 -40.48 21.04 36.34
C SER A 40 -40.79 20.81 34.82
N GLU A 41 -41.93 20.22 34.38
CA GLU A 41 -43.19 19.80 35.05
C GLU A 41 -43.60 18.31 34.77
N ARG A 42 -44.84 17.92 35.07
CA ARG A 42 -45.45 16.55 35.17
C ARG A 42 -46.97 16.63 34.81
N PRO A 43 -47.83 15.58 34.90
CA PRO A 43 -47.73 14.16 34.50
C PRO A 43 -49.03 13.58 33.84
N THR A 44 -48.98 12.34 33.31
CA THR A 44 -50.02 11.27 33.37
C THR A 44 -49.38 10.01 32.72
N ASP A 45 -49.31 8.80 33.29
CA ASP A 45 -50.32 7.87 33.86
C ASP A 45 -51.29 7.30 32.80
N ILE A 46 -51.58 5.99 32.69
CA ILE A 46 -51.22 4.78 33.49
C ILE A 46 -51.40 3.50 32.62
N LEU A 47 -50.54 2.46 32.74
CA LEU A 47 -50.86 0.99 32.68
C LEU A 47 -49.63 0.06 32.42
N THR A 48 -49.70 -1.15 32.99
CA THR A 48 -48.81 -2.34 32.90
C THR A 48 -49.53 -3.48 33.67
N PRO A 49 -49.12 -4.78 33.72
CA PRO A 49 -48.01 -5.54 33.11
C PRO A 49 -48.61 -6.74 32.26
N PRO A 50 -48.02 -7.95 32.04
CA PRO A 50 -46.73 -8.51 32.48
C PRO A 50 -45.85 -9.32 31.49
N THR A 51 -44.61 -9.49 31.93
CA THR A 51 -43.60 -10.53 31.63
C THR A 51 -43.82 -11.54 30.49
N GLN A 52 -42.83 -11.60 29.59
CA GLN A 52 -42.15 -12.87 29.32
C GLN A 52 -40.65 -12.64 29.05
N SER A 53 -39.80 -13.48 29.62
CA SER A 53 -38.34 -13.43 29.51
C SER A 53 -37.85 -14.38 28.43
N THR A 54 -37.07 -13.88 27.48
CA THR A 54 -36.40 -14.73 26.47
C THR A 54 -34.95 -14.28 26.33
N GLU A 55 -34.05 -14.92 27.09
CA GLU A 55 -32.64 -14.98 26.70
C GLU A 55 -32.56 -15.83 25.43
N GLY A 56 -32.18 -15.23 24.31
CA GLY A 56 -32.45 -15.79 22.99
C GLY A 56 -31.52 -15.31 21.90
N VAL A 57 -30.21 -15.50 22.11
CA VAL A 57 -29.13 -15.20 21.15
C VAL A 57 -29.12 -13.74 20.68
N ALA A 58 -28.36 -12.91 21.40
CA ALA A 58 -27.77 -11.74 20.77
C ALA A 58 -26.83 -12.24 19.66
N THR A 59 -27.30 -12.22 18.41
CA THR A 59 -26.40 -12.35 17.26
C THR A 59 -25.32 -11.28 17.39
N PRO A 60 -24.03 -11.63 17.31
CA PRO A 60 -23.00 -10.61 17.35
C PRO A 60 -23.24 -9.69 16.15
N ILE A 61 -23.63 -8.44 16.44
CA ILE A 61 -23.70 -7.41 15.42
C ILE A 61 -22.28 -7.32 14.87
N GLN A 62 -22.08 -7.86 13.66
CA GLN A 62 -20.78 -7.87 13.02
C GLN A 62 -20.42 -6.41 12.76
N SER A 63 -19.64 -5.85 13.69
CA SER A 63 -19.12 -4.49 13.60
C SER A 63 -18.41 -4.39 12.26
N SER A 64 -19.00 -3.63 11.33
CA SER A 64 -18.55 -3.60 9.96
C SER A 64 -17.14 -3.03 9.92
N GLN A 65 -16.16 -3.93 9.85
CA GLN A 65 -14.75 -3.56 9.87
C GLN A 65 -14.50 -2.57 8.75
N LYS A 66 -13.83 -1.46 9.07
CA LYS A 66 -13.58 -0.35 8.15
C LYS A 66 -12.13 -0.41 7.70
N CYS A 67 -11.91 -0.41 6.39
CA CYS A 67 -10.59 -0.21 5.79
C CYS A 67 -10.50 1.19 5.19
N SER A 68 -9.42 1.91 5.49
CA SER A 68 -9.11 3.26 4.96
C SER A 68 -8.56 3.24 3.53
N CYS A 69 -8.64 2.10 2.82
CA CYS A 69 -7.99 1.91 1.52
C CYS A 69 -8.41 2.95 0.46
N ILE A 70 -9.67 3.40 0.46
CA ILE A 70 -10.16 4.45 -0.45
C ILE A 70 -9.57 5.81 -0.07
N GLU A 71 -9.50 6.11 1.23
CA GLU A 71 -8.94 7.36 1.76
C GLU A 71 -7.44 7.48 1.41
N LEU A 72 -6.69 6.39 1.58
CA LEU A 72 -5.26 6.30 1.22
C LEU A 72 -4.99 6.51 -0.28
N VAL A 73 -5.91 6.10 -1.16
CA VAL A 73 -5.80 6.28 -2.62
C VAL A 73 -6.20 7.70 -3.02
N ASN A 74 -7.29 8.22 -2.45
CA ASN A 74 -7.69 9.62 -2.66
C ASN A 74 -6.59 10.59 -2.21
N GLN A 75 -5.93 10.30 -1.08
CA GLN A 75 -4.81 11.10 -0.59
C GLN A 75 -3.63 11.14 -1.58
N HIS A 76 -3.30 10.03 -2.25
CA HIS A 76 -2.28 10.02 -3.30
C HIS A 76 -2.64 10.99 -4.43
N PHE A 77 -3.84 10.85 -5.01
CA PHE A 77 -4.27 11.69 -6.13
C PHE A 77 -4.38 13.17 -5.75
N SER A 78 -4.82 13.50 -4.53
CA SER A 78 -4.85 14.88 -4.02
C SER A 78 -3.46 15.48 -3.76
N GLU A 79 -2.46 14.68 -3.38
CA GLU A 79 -1.11 15.17 -3.09
C GLU A 79 -0.23 15.25 -4.36
N ILE A 80 -0.39 14.31 -5.30
CA ILE A 80 0.54 14.16 -6.42
C ILE A 80 0.43 15.27 -7.47
N GLU A 81 -0.80 15.66 -7.84
CA GLU A 81 -1.08 16.73 -8.80
C GLU A 81 -0.48 18.07 -8.34
N SER A 82 -0.53 18.34 -7.02
CA SER A 82 0.00 19.57 -6.42
C SER A 82 1.52 19.65 -6.33
N SER A 83 2.26 18.55 -6.56
CA SER A 83 3.68 18.45 -6.20
C SER A 83 4.64 18.12 -7.34
N LEU A 84 4.15 17.58 -8.46
CA LEU A 84 4.87 16.84 -9.52
C LEU A 84 6.26 17.37 -9.95
N GLU A 85 6.44 18.69 -10.07
CA GLU A 85 7.70 19.31 -10.52
C GLU A 85 8.79 19.42 -9.43
N THR A 86 8.48 19.02 -8.19
CA THR A 86 9.29 19.32 -7.00
C THR A 86 9.77 18.06 -6.30
N PHE A 87 10.78 18.17 -5.43
CA PHE A 87 11.21 17.04 -4.58
C PHE A 87 10.14 16.59 -3.56
N GLN A 88 9.03 17.32 -3.37
CA GLN A 88 7.91 16.83 -2.57
C GLN A 88 7.20 15.64 -3.25
N THR A 89 7.28 15.51 -4.58
CA THR A 89 6.78 14.34 -5.33
C THR A 89 7.36 13.05 -4.77
N LEU A 90 8.66 12.99 -4.48
CA LEU A 90 9.29 11.79 -3.92
C LEU A 90 8.77 11.44 -2.52
N LYS A 91 8.45 12.46 -1.71
CA LYS A 91 7.82 12.28 -0.38
C LYS A 91 6.39 11.73 -0.51
N VAL A 92 5.61 12.24 -1.46
CA VAL A 92 4.26 11.76 -1.78
C VAL A 92 4.31 10.33 -2.32
N LEU A 93 5.19 10.03 -3.27
CA LEU A 93 5.32 8.69 -3.87
C LEU A 93 5.83 7.65 -2.86
N LYS A 94 6.80 7.97 -2.00
CA LYS A 94 7.25 7.08 -0.91
C LYS A 94 6.12 6.76 0.08
N LYS A 95 5.32 7.77 0.45
CA LYS A 95 4.09 7.59 1.25
C LYS A 95 3.06 6.73 0.51
N SER A 96 2.92 6.92 -0.80
CA SER A 96 1.97 6.19 -1.65
C SER A 96 2.35 4.71 -1.83
N LEU A 97 3.65 4.39 -1.88
CA LEU A 97 4.15 3.01 -1.84
C LEU A 97 3.81 2.31 -0.51
N ALA A 98 3.90 3.03 0.62
CA ALA A 98 3.46 2.50 1.90
C ALA A 98 1.93 2.29 1.95
N SER A 99 1.14 3.24 1.44
CA SER A 99 -0.31 3.08 1.25
C SER A 99 -0.66 1.86 0.40
N ALA A 100 0.03 1.67 -0.73
CA ALA A 100 -0.20 0.54 -1.63
C ALA A 100 0.10 -0.81 -0.96
N ARG A 101 1.14 -0.90 -0.12
CA ARG A 101 1.41 -2.08 0.72
C ARG A 101 0.26 -2.35 1.69
N THR A 102 -0.18 -1.35 2.44
CA THR A 102 -1.31 -1.46 3.39
C THR A 102 -2.61 -1.91 2.70
N ILE A 103 -2.85 -1.50 1.45
CA ILE A 103 -4.01 -1.93 0.65
C ILE A 103 -3.84 -3.38 0.15
N LEU A 104 -2.62 -3.77 -0.26
CA LEU A 104 -2.29 -5.13 -0.67
C LEU A 104 -2.40 -6.13 0.51
N GLU A 105 -2.04 -5.72 1.71
CA GLU A 105 -2.10 -6.54 2.93
C GLU A 105 -3.46 -6.47 3.64
N CYS A 106 -4.34 -5.55 3.24
CA CYS A 106 -5.65 -5.37 3.87
C CYS A 106 -6.51 -6.65 3.79
N THR A 107 -6.97 -7.12 4.94
CA THR A 107 -7.90 -8.25 5.06
C THR A 107 -9.35 -7.81 4.88
N VAL A 108 -9.80 -6.79 5.61
CA VAL A 108 -11.17 -6.23 5.61
C VAL A 108 -11.75 -6.01 4.22
N CYS A 109 -10.96 -5.40 3.34
CA CYS A 109 -11.35 -5.06 1.98
C CYS A 109 -11.39 -6.30 1.03
N PHE A 110 -10.89 -7.46 1.46
CA PHE A 110 -10.65 -8.64 0.61
C PHE A 110 -11.08 -9.99 1.25
N GLN A 111 -11.72 -9.97 2.43
CA GLN A 111 -12.00 -11.16 3.26
C GLN A 111 -13.08 -12.11 2.68
N SER A 112 -13.56 -11.87 1.46
CA SER A 112 -14.54 -12.74 0.79
C SER A 112 -14.49 -12.59 -0.73
N ILE A 113 -13.99 -13.62 -1.40
CA ILE A 113 -13.94 -13.80 -2.85
C ILE A 113 -15.32 -13.68 -3.49
N LYS A 114 -16.36 -14.22 -2.82
CA LYS A 114 -17.76 -14.17 -3.24
C LYS A 114 -18.39 -12.76 -3.13
N SER A 115 -17.64 -11.74 -2.70
CA SER A 115 -18.14 -10.36 -2.60
C SER A 115 -17.74 -9.51 -3.82
N PRO A 116 -18.65 -8.65 -4.35
CA PRO A 116 -18.33 -7.71 -5.44
C PRO A 116 -17.44 -6.53 -4.97
N ARG A 117 -16.82 -6.61 -3.79
CA ARG A 117 -15.82 -5.65 -3.29
C ARG A 117 -14.43 -6.02 -3.82
N THR A 118 -14.13 -7.32 -3.91
CA THR A 118 -12.84 -7.86 -4.36
C THR A 118 -12.46 -7.35 -5.76
N SER A 119 -13.42 -7.36 -6.69
CA SER A 119 -13.23 -6.83 -8.05
C SER A 119 -13.06 -5.31 -8.11
N ARG A 120 -13.63 -4.54 -7.17
CA ARG A 120 -13.41 -3.09 -7.09
C ARG A 120 -12.01 -2.75 -6.58
N ASN A 121 -11.43 -3.60 -5.72
CA ASN A 121 -10.16 -3.31 -5.08
C ASN A 121 -8.93 -3.64 -5.94
N VAL A 122 -9.03 -4.55 -6.92
CA VAL A 122 -7.99 -4.68 -7.98
C VAL A 122 -7.89 -3.41 -8.84
N TYR A 123 -9.02 -2.79 -9.19
CA TYR A 123 -9.00 -1.48 -9.85
C TYR A 123 -8.46 -0.36 -8.95
N LEU A 124 -8.88 -0.32 -7.67
CA LEU A 124 -8.41 0.71 -6.72
C LEU A 124 -6.88 0.66 -6.51
N LEU A 125 -6.32 -0.52 -6.23
CA LEU A 125 -4.88 -0.71 -6.05
C LEU A 125 -4.12 -0.59 -7.38
N GLY A 126 -4.71 -1.06 -8.48
CA GLY A 126 -4.14 -0.93 -9.82
C GLY A 126 -3.98 0.53 -10.26
N SER A 127 -5.02 1.36 -10.11
CA SER A 127 -4.94 2.79 -10.39
C SER A 127 -3.88 3.50 -9.56
N LEU A 128 -3.75 3.14 -8.27
CA LEU A 128 -2.71 3.68 -7.40
C LEU A 128 -1.30 3.27 -7.88
N LEU A 129 -1.06 1.99 -8.15
CA LEU A 129 0.26 1.51 -8.59
C LEU A 129 0.67 2.05 -9.96
N SER A 130 -0.27 2.13 -10.92
CA SER A 130 -0.02 2.76 -12.23
C SER A 130 0.30 4.25 -12.09
N SER A 131 -0.45 4.98 -11.26
CA SER A 131 -0.22 6.42 -11.02
C SER A 131 1.14 6.68 -10.36
N ILE A 132 1.53 5.87 -9.38
CA ILE A 132 2.87 5.92 -8.77
C ILE A 132 3.96 5.66 -9.83
N GLY A 133 3.76 4.67 -10.72
CA GLY A 133 4.67 4.37 -11.82
C GLY A 133 4.85 5.55 -12.76
N SER A 134 3.77 6.04 -13.38
CA SER A 134 3.81 7.22 -14.26
C SER A 134 4.46 8.42 -13.58
N SER A 135 4.06 8.74 -12.34
CA SER A 135 4.60 9.87 -11.59
C SER A 135 6.09 9.80 -11.29
N TYR A 136 6.68 8.60 -11.15
CA TYR A 136 8.14 8.45 -11.07
C TYR A 136 8.82 8.77 -12.40
N GLY A 137 8.24 8.32 -13.52
CA GLY A 137 8.71 8.65 -14.87
C GLY A 137 8.60 10.15 -15.16
N ASP A 138 7.44 10.76 -14.89
CA ASP A 138 7.15 12.18 -15.11
C ASP A 138 8.06 13.07 -14.26
N PHE A 139 8.24 12.76 -12.97
CA PHE A 139 9.19 13.46 -12.10
C PHE A 139 10.60 13.43 -12.68
N PHE A 140 11.10 12.25 -13.06
CA PHE A 140 12.45 12.10 -13.61
C PHE A 140 12.59 12.83 -14.94
N TYR A 141 11.58 12.79 -15.81
CA TYR A 141 11.56 13.50 -17.08
C TYR A 141 11.64 15.02 -16.88
N VAL A 142 10.87 15.60 -15.94
CA VAL A 142 10.96 17.02 -15.57
C VAL A 142 12.33 17.37 -15.00
N GLN A 143 12.89 16.54 -14.10
CA GLN A 143 14.25 16.78 -13.59
C GLN A 143 15.32 16.66 -14.69
N LYS A 144 15.10 15.82 -15.71
CA LYS A 144 15.99 15.68 -16.86
C LYS A 144 15.95 16.89 -17.78
N GLN A 145 14.78 17.48 -18.02
CA GLN A 145 14.67 18.75 -18.76
C GLN A 145 15.48 19.87 -18.10
N ARG A 146 15.41 20.01 -16.76
CA ARG A 146 16.23 21.00 -16.02
C ARG A 146 17.75 20.83 -16.21
N THR A 147 18.24 19.62 -16.54
CA THR A 147 19.66 19.42 -16.85
C THR A 147 20.06 19.96 -18.22
N THR A 148 19.15 19.91 -19.20
CA THR A 148 19.33 20.55 -20.51
C THR A 148 19.38 22.07 -20.36
N GLU A 149 18.50 22.65 -19.55
CA GLU A 149 18.46 24.08 -19.24
C GLU A 149 19.76 24.54 -18.53
N SER A 150 20.16 23.83 -17.47
CA SER A 150 21.42 24.03 -16.73
C SER A 150 22.65 23.95 -17.65
N SER A 151 22.66 23.03 -18.62
CA SER A 151 23.75 22.88 -19.59
C SER A 151 23.78 24.02 -20.61
N ALA A 152 22.61 24.55 -21.00
CA ALA A 152 22.50 25.67 -21.94
C ALA A 152 22.84 27.04 -21.29
N SER A 153 22.55 27.21 -20.00
CA SER A 153 22.90 28.42 -19.24
C SER A 153 24.32 28.40 -18.66
N GLY A 154 24.94 27.22 -18.54
CA GLY A 154 26.21 27.03 -17.83
C GLY A 154 26.09 27.15 -16.30
N THR A 155 24.88 27.20 -15.74
CA THR A 155 24.67 27.30 -14.29
C THR A 155 24.48 25.91 -13.67
N PRO A 156 25.34 25.46 -12.73
CA PRO A 156 25.21 24.13 -12.13
C PRO A 156 23.97 24.03 -11.21
N ILE A 157 23.49 22.82 -11.02
CA ILE A 157 22.26 22.53 -10.28
C ILE A 157 22.56 22.52 -8.79
N ARG A 158 21.75 23.24 -8.00
CA ARG A 158 21.83 23.25 -6.54
C ARG A 158 20.76 22.32 -5.95
N LEU A 159 21.19 21.45 -5.04
CA LEU A 159 20.34 20.62 -4.20
C LEU A 159 20.55 21.02 -2.73
N VAL A 160 19.47 21.07 -1.95
CA VAL A 160 19.53 21.24 -0.50
C VAL A 160 19.07 19.94 0.15
N VAL A 161 19.91 19.33 0.98
CA VAL A 161 19.69 18.04 1.62
C VAL A 161 19.75 18.22 3.14
N GLY A 162 18.66 17.90 3.85
CA GLY A 162 18.58 18.06 5.29
C GLY A 162 17.16 17.86 5.83
N GLN A 163 16.99 17.97 7.16
CA GLN A 163 15.66 18.09 7.76
C GLN A 163 15.27 19.56 7.89
N GLN A 164 14.11 19.94 7.35
CA GLN A 164 13.50 21.22 7.69
C GLN A 164 12.75 21.13 9.03
N PRO A 165 12.72 22.19 9.85
CA PRO A 165 13.09 23.57 9.50
C PRO A 165 14.48 24.06 9.96
N ASP A 166 15.31 23.27 10.63
CA ASP A 166 16.60 23.78 11.13
C ASP A 166 17.63 23.93 10.00
N VAL A 167 18.02 25.18 9.73
CA VAL A 167 18.99 25.52 8.67
C VAL A 167 20.38 24.92 8.95
N ARG A 168 20.69 24.58 10.21
CA ARG A 168 21.99 24.00 10.60
C ARG A 168 22.16 22.55 10.14
N ASP A 169 21.05 21.84 9.90
CA ASP A 169 21.03 20.46 9.43
C ASP A 169 20.83 20.35 7.91
N MET A 170 21.01 21.45 7.17
CA MET A 170 20.90 21.51 5.71
C MET A 170 22.28 21.68 5.02
N VAL A 171 22.58 20.79 4.09
CA VAL A 171 23.77 20.80 3.23
C VAL A 171 23.37 21.21 1.81
N GLU A 172 24.02 22.23 1.25
CA GLU A 172 23.90 22.55 -0.18
C GLU A 172 24.93 21.75 -1.00
N LEU A 173 24.46 21.04 -2.01
CA LEU A 173 25.26 20.32 -2.99
C LEU A 173 25.14 21.04 -4.34
N THR A 174 26.26 21.36 -4.97
CA THR A 174 26.31 21.87 -6.35
C THR A 174 26.75 20.74 -7.28
N LEU A 175 25.93 20.41 -8.28
CA LEU A 175 26.14 19.29 -9.20
C LEU A 175 26.08 19.72 -10.67
N GLU A 176 26.93 19.12 -11.49
CA GLU A 176 26.76 19.13 -12.95
C GLU A 176 25.54 18.26 -13.35
N GLY A 177 24.91 18.56 -14.49
CA GLY A 177 23.70 17.86 -14.95
C GLY A 177 23.88 16.34 -15.06
N SER A 178 25.05 15.87 -15.52
CA SER A 178 25.41 14.45 -15.57
C SER A 178 25.40 13.78 -14.19
N SER A 179 26.04 14.41 -13.21
CA SER A 179 26.12 13.94 -11.82
C SER A 179 24.75 13.98 -11.13
N TYR A 180 23.94 15.00 -11.42
CA TYR A 180 22.58 15.13 -10.94
C TYR A 180 21.67 14.00 -11.45
N ILE A 181 21.74 13.64 -12.74
CA ILE A 181 21.00 12.48 -13.27
C ILE A 181 21.47 11.17 -12.64
N ALA A 182 22.78 10.92 -12.58
CA ALA A 182 23.30 9.71 -11.97
C ALA A 182 22.86 9.55 -10.50
N PHE A 183 22.83 10.66 -9.74
CA PHE A 183 22.31 10.71 -8.38
C PHE A 183 20.80 10.37 -8.31
N LEU A 184 19.98 10.93 -9.20
CA LEU A 184 18.54 10.62 -9.25
C LEU A 184 18.28 9.16 -9.65
N GLN A 185 18.98 8.65 -10.67
CA GLN A 185 18.87 7.24 -11.10
C GLN A 185 19.21 6.27 -9.96
N ALA A 186 20.31 6.52 -9.25
CA ALA A 186 20.70 5.71 -8.09
C ALA A 186 19.67 5.80 -6.95
N SER A 187 19.14 7.00 -6.67
CA SER A 187 18.18 7.26 -5.59
C SER A 187 16.81 6.61 -5.85
N LEU A 188 16.33 6.63 -7.09
CA LEU A 188 15.01 6.09 -7.45
C LEU A 188 14.98 4.57 -7.56
N LYS A 189 16.11 3.91 -7.84
CA LYS A 189 16.18 2.46 -8.08
C LYS A 189 15.51 1.63 -6.99
N GLY A 190 15.79 1.90 -5.71
CA GLY A 190 15.21 1.13 -4.60
C GLY A 190 13.69 1.29 -4.43
N GLU A 191 13.15 2.45 -4.82
CA GLU A 191 11.71 2.71 -4.81
C GLU A 191 11.01 2.06 -6.02
N LEU A 192 11.66 2.01 -7.19
CA LEU A 192 11.20 1.22 -8.34
C LEU A 192 11.21 -0.28 -8.05
N ASP A 193 12.27 -0.81 -7.43
CA ASP A 193 12.35 -2.21 -7.00
C ASP A 193 11.27 -2.56 -5.94
N CYS A 194 10.82 -1.57 -5.15
CA CYS A 194 9.67 -1.69 -4.25
C CYS A 194 8.35 -1.72 -5.04
N LEU A 195 8.19 -0.85 -6.04
CA LEU A 195 7.00 -0.77 -6.88
C LEU A 195 6.78 -2.05 -7.72
N VAL A 196 7.84 -2.63 -8.29
CA VAL A 196 7.79 -3.94 -8.98
C VAL A 196 7.21 -5.01 -8.06
N LYS A 197 7.73 -5.13 -6.83
CA LYS A 197 7.26 -6.13 -5.84
C LYS A 197 5.79 -5.93 -5.45
N LEU A 198 5.28 -4.71 -5.45
CA LEU A 198 3.86 -4.43 -5.23
C LEU A 198 3.00 -4.79 -6.45
N GLY A 199 3.50 -4.58 -7.67
CA GLY A 199 2.86 -5.02 -8.91
C GLY A 199 2.77 -6.54 -9.02
N ASP A 200 3.84 -7.27 -8.70
CA ASP A 200 3.83 -8.73 -8.66
C ASP A 200 3.03 -9.27 -7.46
N GLY A 201 2.99 -8.56 -6.34
CA GLY A 201 2.10 -8.86 -5.23
C GLY A 201 0.62 -8.75 -5.61
N LEU A 202 0.24 -7.71 -6.36
CA LEU A 202 -1.10 -7.58 -6.96
C LEU A 202 -1.37 -8.72 -7.94
N ALA A 203 -0.42 -9.07 -8.81
CA ALA A 203 -0.56 -10.16 -9.78
C ALA A 203 -0.78 -11.51 -9.09
N ALA A 204 0.07 -11.86 -8.12
CA ALA A 204 0.01 -13.11 -7.37
C ALA A 204 -1.30 -13.22 -6.57
N ARG A 205 -1.75 -12.13 -5.93
CA ARG A 205 -3.06 -12.07 -5.25
C ARG A 205 -4.20 -12.29 -6.23
N GLN A 206 -4.13 -11.68 -7.42
CA GLN A 206 -5.18 -11.83 -8.42
C GLN A 206 -5.22 -13.26 -8.98
N SER A 207 -4.07 -13.91 -9.17
CA SER A 207 -4.00 -15.35 -9.48
C SER A 207 -4.61 -16.20 -8.37
N GLN A 208 -4.20 -16.00 -7.11
CA GLN A 208 -4.72 -16.73 -5.95
C GLN A 208 -6.25 -16.68 -5.89
N LEU A 209 -6.83 -15.48 -6.01
CA LEU A 209 -8.27 -15.23 -5.96
C LEU A 209 -9.08 -15.92 -7.08
N HIS A 210 -8.46 -16.29 -8.20
CA HIS A 210 -9.11 -17.09 -9.24
C HIS A 210 -8.88 -18.59 -9.05
N THR A 211 -7.76 -19.01 -8.44
CA THR A 211 -7.45 -20.43 -8.17
C THR A 211 -8.05 -20.99 -6.88
N GLU A 212 -8.67 -20.16 -6.03
CA GLU A 212 -9.27 -20.58 -4.76
C GLU A 212 -10.49 -21.50 -4.99
N GLY A 213 -10.54 -22.65 -4.32
CA GLY A 213 -11.45 -23.75 -4.61
C GLY A 213 -11.04 -24.65 -5.79
N HIS A 214 -9.90 -24.38 -6.42
CA HIS A 214 -9.30 -25.14 -7.52
C HIS A 214 -7.83 -25.53 -7.25
N GLU A 215 -7.38 -25.49 -5.98
CA GLU A 215 -6.00 -25.74 -5.55
C GLU A 215 -5.51 -27.14 -5.97
N ASN A 216 -6.41 -28.12 -5.90
CA ASN A 216 -6.15 -29.53 -6.22
C ASN A 216 -6.39 -29.90 -7.70
N CYS A 217 -6.70 -28.93 -8.57
CA CYS A 217 -6.95 -29.19 -9.99
C CYS A 217 -5.63 -29.21 -10.79
N GLU A 218 -5.37 -30.31 -11.51
CA GLU A 218 -4.21 -30.44 -12.39
C GLU A 218 -4.40 -29.68 -13.70
N THR A 219 -3.35 -28.98 -14.16
CA THR A 219 -3.38 -28.17 -15.39
C THR A 219 -3.67 -29.04 -16.62
N GLY A 220 -4.71 -28.69 -17.39
CA GLY A 220 -5.15 -29.47 -18.55
C GLY A 220 -6.02 -30.69 -18.23
N THR A 221 -6.39 -30.92 -16.97
CA THR A 221 -7.39 -31.93 -16.58
C THR A 221 -8.75 -31.29 -16.33
N SER A 222 -9.83 -32.07 -16.45
CA SER A 222 -11.19 -31.62 -16.11
C SER A 222 -11.31 -31.38 -14.61
N CYS A 223 -11.81 -30.21 -14.22
CA CYS A 223 -12.05 -29.84 -12.83
C CYS A 223 -12.80 -30.92 -12.05
N SER A 224 -12.29 -31.36 -10.90
CA SER A 224 -13.01 -32.30 -10.02
C SER A 224 -14.22 -31.66 -9.31
N ASN A 225 -14.31 -30.32 -9.31
CA ASN A 225 -15.33 -29.55 -8.62
C ASN A 225 -16.57 -29.33 -9.52
N THR A 226 -17.19 -30.43 -9.97
CA THR A 226 -18.38 -30.40 -10.84
C THR A 226 -19.68 -30.37 -10.04
N GLU A 227 -20.00 -29.24 -9.41
CA GLU A 227 -21.43 -28.90 -9.29
C GLU A 227 -22.00 -28.71 -10.71
N SER A 228 -23.26 -29.10 -10.93
CA SER A 228 -23.80 -29.34 -12.28
C SER A 228 -23.81 -28.08 -13.16
N LEU A 229 -23.00 -28.08 -14.22
CA LEU A 229 -22.71 -26.89 -15.03
C LEU A 229 -23.54 -26.83 -16.34
N PRO A 230 -24.35 -25.78 -16.57
CA PRO A 230 -25.11 -25.60 -17.81
C PRO A 230 -24.23 -25.37 -19.05
N THR A 231 -24.79 -25.66 -20.23
CA THR A 231 -24.10 -25.65 -21.54
C THR A 231 -23.76 -24.25 -22.08
N THR A 232 -23.96 -23.18 -21.31
CA THR A 232 -23.83 -21.78 -21.73
C THR A 232 -23.04 -20.97 -20.70
N LYS A 233 -21.75 -21.31 -20.54
CA LYS A 233 -20.91 -20.78 -19.47
C LYS A 233 -20.41 -19.35 -19.69
N HIS A 234 -20.30 -18.60 -18.60
CA HIS A 234 -19.46 -17.41 -18.49
C HIS A 234 -17.99 -17.82 -18.18
N PRO A 235 -16.95 -17.06 -18.57
CA PRO A 235 -15.54 -17.45 -18.31
C PRO A 235 -15.17 -17.65 -16.83
N THR A 236 -15.98 -17.14 -15.91
CA THR A 236 -15.83 -17.35 -14.44
C THR A 236 -16.39 -18.68 -13.94
N GLU A 237 -16.92 -19.52 -14.83
CA GLU A 237 -17.53 -20.84 -14.53
C GLU A 237 -16.73 -22.00 -15.17
N VAL A 238 -15.53 -21.69 -15.67
CA VAL A 238 -14.57 -22.61 -16.28
C VAL A 238 -13.37 -22.73 -15.35
N CYS A 239 -12.70 -23.89 -15.32
CA CYS A 239 -11.60 -24.09 -14.39
C CYS A 239 -10.42 -23.14 -14.72
N PRO A 240 -9.77 -22.53 -13.71
CA PRO A 240 -8.50 -21.79 -13.86
C PRO A 240 -7.32 -22.62 -14.41
N LYS A 241 -7.55 -23.92 -14.64
CA LYS A 241 -6.61 -24.94 -15.11
C LYS A 241 -6.96 -25.44 -16.52
N GLU A 242 -8.13 -25.06 -17.03
CA GLU A 242 -8.64 -25.33 -18.38
C GLU A 242 -8.45 -24.10 -19.30
N VAL A 243 -8.32 -22.88 -18.73
CA VAL A 243 -8.20 -21.60 -19.44
C VAL A 243 -7.15 -20.70 -18.77
N ASP A 244 -6.37 -19.95 -19.56
CA ASP A 244 -5.46 -18.92 -19.05
C ASP A 244 -6.25 -17.69 -18.56
N MET A 245 -6.42 -17.62 -17.24
CA MET A 245 -7.14 -16.54 -16.55
C MET A 245 -6.55 -15.15 -16.79
N THR A 246 -5.26 -15.03 -17.14
CA THR A 246 -4.64 -13.73 -17.46
C THR A 246 -5.23 -13.13 -18.74
N THR A 247 -5.58 -13.99 -19.70
CA THR A 247 -6.25 -13.59 -20.95
C THR A 247 -7.78 -13.53 -20.82
N ALA A 248 -8.36 -14.43 -20.02
CA ALA A 248 -9.82 -14.60 -19.94
C ALA A 248 -10.53 -13.67 -18.94
N CYS A 249 -9.83 -13.19 -17.90
CA CYS A 249 -10.45 -12.36 -16.86
C CYS A 249 -10.00 -10.89 -16.95
N ALA A 250 -10.96 -9.99 -17.22
CA ALA A 250 -10.71 -8.56 -17.49
C ALA A 250 -9.98 -7.79 -16.37
N CYS A 251 -9.89 -8.36 -15.16
CA CYS A 251 -9.12 -7.81 -14.04
C CYS A 251 -7.60 -7.95 -14.22
N PHE A 252 -7.10 -8.93 -14.97
CA PHE A 252 -5.67 -9.04 -15.28
C PHE A 252 -5.19 -7.94 -16.23
N ARG A 253 -6.07 -7.37 -17.06
CA ARG A 253 -5.76 -6.17 -17.85
C ARG A 253 -5.29 -5.00 -16.98
N THR A 254 -5.74 -4.93 -15.72
CA THR A 254 -5.26 -3.93 -14.74
C THR A 254 -3.89 -4.29 -14.17
N VAL A 255 -3.58 -5.58 -14.00
CA VAL A 255 -2.23 -6.07 -13.66
C VAL A 255 -1.25 -5.73 -14.81
N ASP A 256 -1.67 -5.91 -16.05
CA ASP A 256 -0.87 -5.59 -17.24
C ASP A 256 -0.65 -4.07 -17.39
N GLN A 257 -1.68 -3.25 -17.11
CA GLN A 257 -1.55 -1.78 -17.05
C GLN A 257 -0.53 -1.34 -15.99
N VAL A 258 -0.57 -1.93 -14.79
CA VAL A 258 0.41 -1.67 -13.73
C VAL A 258 1.82 -2.07 -14.20
N ARG A 259 1.99 -3.27 -14.76
CA ARG A 259 3.29 -3.73 -15.28
C ARG A 259 3.83 -2.83 -16.39
N ALA A 260 2.98 -2.38 -17.31
CA ALA A 260 3.36 -1.45 -18.37
C ALA A 260 3.80 -0.09 -17.82
N ALA A 261 3.06 0.49 -16.85
CA ALA A 261 3.43 1.76 -16.22
C ALA A 261 4.76 1.66 -15.45
N ILE A 262 5.02 0.54 -14.77
CA ILE A 262 6.28 0.29 -14.05
C ILE A 262 7.44 0.13 -15.03
N ALA A 263 7.27 -0.67 -16.09
CA ALA A 263 8.30 -0.88 -17.11
C ALA A 263 8.63 0.42 -17.86
N GLU A 264 7.63 1.26 -18.15
CA GLU A 264 7.83 2.56 -18.77
C GLU A 264 8.57 3.53 -17.84
N ALA A 265 8.24 3.57 -16.55
CA ALA A 265 8.99 4.35 -15.56
C ALA A 265 10.46 3.90 -15.46
N GLN A 266 10.70 2.58 -15.40
CA GLN A 266 12.05 2.02 -15.43
C GLN A 266 12.80 2.38 -16.72
N ARG A 267 12.13 2.35 -17.89
CA ARG A 267 12.70 2.73 -19.18
C ARG A 267 13.05 4.22 -19.26
N ILE A 268 12.18 5.09 -18.76
CA ILE A 268 12.41 6.54 -18.70
C ILE A 268 13.59 6.87 -17.78
N ILE A 269 13.65 6.23 -16.61
CA ILE A 269 14.69 6.49 -15.60
C ILE A 269 16.04 5.90 -16.00
N SER A 270 16.07 4.78 -16.73
CA SER A 270 17.34 4.12 -17.16
C SER A 270 17.95 4.69 -18.45
N ALA A 271 17.33 5.71 -19.07
CA ALA A 271 17.75 6.34 -20.33
C ALA A 271 18.27 7.77 -20.13
#